data_AF-A0A7W0A1L7-F1
#
_entry.id   AF-A0A7W0A1L7-F1
#
_cell.length_a   1.000
_cell.length_b   1.000
_cell.length_c   1.000
_cell.angle_alpha   90.00
_cell.angle_beta   90.00
_cell.angle_gamma   90.00
#
_symmetry.space_group_name_H-M   'P 1'
#
loop_
_entity.id
_entity.type
_entity.pdbx_description
1 polymer ?
#
loop_
_entity_poly.entity_id
_entity_poly.type
_entity_poly.pdbx_seq_one_letter_code
_entity_poly.pdbx_strand_id
1 'polypeptide(L)'
;MGLGISRDRVAPRTPLRCPVCAGDLDGVMIRDLGGVTANLVWEMHAGRCPEHGWFQAEVISRPPREIFPVDRPFGATRRLVIDGQEVFAFPTVWNNLPLAEKRKRSPDPLDAAYWRAEPPTGVAMGNGVGRR
;
A
#
# COMPACT_ATOMS: atom_id res chain seq x y z
N MET A 1 10.54 -26.26 -17.18
CA MET A 1 10.79 -25.01 -16.42
C MET A 1 10.22 -23.86 -17.23
N GLY A 2 8.97 -23.46 -16.94
CA GLY A 2 8.31 -22.37 -17.65
C GLY A 2 8.69 -21.04 -17.01
N LEU A 3 9.29 -20.15 -17.81
CA LEU A 3 9.55 -18.75 -17.46
C LEU A 3 8.23 -18.09 -17.06
N GLY A 4 8.13 -17.62 -15.82
CA GLY A 4 6.93 -16.99 -15.28
C GLY A 4 6.61 -15.72 -16.06
N ILE A 5 5.54 -15.75 -16.86
CA ILE A 5 4.94 -14.56 -17.43
C ILE A 5 4.34 -13.78 -16.26
N SER A 6 4.98 -12.68 -15.84
CA SER A 6 4.35 -11.72 -14.93
C SER A 6 3.04 -11.26 -15.59
N ARG A 7 1.91 -11.62 -14.97
CA ARG A 7 0.58 -11.23 -15.44
C ARG A 7 0.15 -9.98 -14.68
N ASP A 8 0.39 -8.83 -15.29
CA ASP A 8 -0.17 -7.58 -14.78
C ASP A 8 -1.69 -7.64 -14.93
N ARG A 9 -2.39 -7.47 -13.81
CA ARG A 9 -3.84 -7.30 -13.75
C ARG A 9 -4.13 -5.80 -13.69
N VAL A 10 -4.88 -5.30 -14.66
CA VAL A 10 -5.31 -3.90 -14.73
C VAL A 10 -6.74 -3.75 -14.19
N ALA A 11 -6.97 -2.70 -13.41
CA ALA A 11 -8.20 -2.43 -12.67
C ALA A 11 -8.69 -3.56 -11.73
N PRO A 12 -7.81 -4.30 -11.01
CA PRO A 12 -8.26 -5.25 -9.99
C PRO A 12 -8.78 -4.51 -8.74
N ARG A 13 -9.48 -5.25 -7.87
CA ARG A 13 -9.79 -4.73 -6.52
C ARG A 13 -8.53 -4.81 -5.66
N THR A 14 -8.24 -3.74 -4.94
CA THR A 14 -7.16 -3.68 -3.96
C THR A 14 -7.63 -2.97 -2.68
N PRO A 15 -7.12 -3.36 -1.51
CA PRO A 15 -7.34 -2.58 -0.29
C PRO A 15 -6.47 -1.31 -0.21
N LEU A 16 -5.53 -1.13 -1.16
CA LEU A 16 -4.65 0.02 -1.20
C LEU A 16 -5.45 1.31 -1.41
N ARG A 17 -5.25 2.25 -0.48
CA ARG A 17 -5.78 3.62 -0.53
C ARG A 17 -4.63 4.61 -0.53
N CYS A 18 -4.91 5.87 -0.88
CA CYS A 18 -3.91 6.92 -0.75
C CYS A 18 -3.46 7.01 0.73
N PRO A 19 -2.16 6.87 1.04
CA PRO A 19 -1.70 6.92 2.43
C PRO A 19 -1.73 8.34 3.02
N VAL A 20 -1.99 9.36 2.19
CA VAL A 20 -2.04 10.78 2.60
C VAL A 20 -3.48 11.21 2.92
N CYS A 21 -4.42 10.99 2.00
CA CYS A 21 -5.81 11.45 2.14
C CYS A 21 -6.84 10.32 2.33
N ALA A 22 -6.39 9.05 2.41
CA ALA A 22 -7.25 7.86 2.48
C ALA A 22 -8.22 7.65 1.30
N GLY A 23 -8.13 8.48 0.26
CA GLY A 23 -8.98 8.40 -0.92
C GLY A 23 -8.74 7.16 -1.78
N ASP A 24 -9.73 6.88 -2.63
CA ASP A 24 -9.66 5.83 -3.65
C ASP A 24 -8.53 6.13 -4.67
N LEU A 25 -7.99 5.06 -5.24
CA LEU A 25 -6.94 5.14 -6.25
C LEU A 25 -7.51 4.81 -7.62
N ASP A 26 -7.12 5.59 -8.62
CA ASP A 26 -7.32 5.29 -10.03
C ASP A 26 -6.14 4.48 -10.58
N GLY A 27 -6.29 4.00 -11.83
CA GLY A 27 -5.20 3.31 -12.54
C GLY A 27 -4.66 2.09 -11.81
N VAL A 28 -5.48 1.40 -11.01
CA VAL A 28 -5.04 0.29 -10.16
C VAL A 28 -4.43 -0.82 -11.01
N MET A 29 -3.28 -1.33 -10.58
CA MET A 29 -2.60 -2.46 -11.18
C MET A 29 -2.09 -3.41 -10.09
N ILE A 30 -2.15 -4.72 -10.35
CA ILE A 30 -1.47 -5.73 -9.52
C ILE A 30 -0.53 -6.52 -10.41
N ARG A 31 0.74 -6.60 -10.02
CA ARG A 31 1.76 -7.41 -10.68
C ARG A 31 2.13 -8.61 -9.83
N ASP A 32 2.08 -9.78 -10.44
CA ASP A 32 2.64 -10.99 -9.85
C ASP A 32 4.17 -10.95 -10.03
N LEU A 33 4.90 -10.83 -8.91
CA LEU A 33 6.36 -10.78 -8.86
C LEU A 33 6.98 -12.18 -8.88
N GLY A 34 6.23 -13.19 -8.46
CA GLY A 34 6.64 -14.59 -8.51
C GLY A 34 5.85 -15.49 -7.58
N GLY A 35 6.03 -16.80 -7.73
CA GLY A 35 5.56 -17.79 -6.77
C GLY A 35 6.48 -17.86 -5.56
N VAL A 36 5.89 -18.01 -4.39
CA VAL A 36 6.54 -18.34 -3.11
C VAL A 36 6.16 -19.77 -2.75
N THR A 37 6.77 -20.33 -1.70
CA THR A 37 6.41 -21.65 -1.17
C THR A 37 4.91 -21.73 -0.82
N ALA A 38 4.38 -22.95 -0.75
CA ALA A 38 2.99 -23.22 -0.36
C ALA A 38 1.92 -22.53 -1.25
N ASN A 39 2.16 -22.43 -2.56
CA ASN A 39 1.24 -21.83 -3.54
C ASN A 39 0.89 -20.36 -3.26
N LEU A 40 1.74 -19.65 -2.52
CA LEU A 40 1.60 -18.22 -2.29
C LEU A 40 2.12 -17.46 -3.51
N VAL A 41 1.46 -16.37 -3.87
CA VAL A 41 1.94 -15.44 -4.90
C VAL A 41 2.46 -14.20 -4.21
N TRP A 42 3.64 -13.74 -4.62
CA TRP A 42 4.13 -12.42 -4.24
C TRP A 42 3.57 -11.40 -5.22
N GLU A 43 2.77 -10.48 -4.71
CA GLU A 43 2.06 -9.48 -5.51
C GLU A 43 2.54 -8.08 -5.12
N MET A 44 2.61 -7.20 -6.12
CA MET A 44 2.79 -5.77 -5.95
C MET A 44 1.51 -5.07 -6.37
N HIS A 45 0.89 -4.33 -5.46
CA HIS A 45 -0.31 -3.55 -5.73
C HIS A 45 0.09 -2.10 -5.95
N ALA A 46 -0.40 -1.47 -7.01
CA ALA A 46 -0.14 -0.07 -7.32
C ALA A 46 -1.43 0.66 -7.66
N GLY A 47 -1.48 1.96 -7.36
CA GLY A 47 -2.60 2.83 -7.72
C GLY A 47 -2.21 4.30 -7.61
N ARG A 48 -2.95 5.17 -8.29
CA ARG A 48 -2.67 6.60 -8.35
C ARG A 48 -3.75 7.40 -7.65
N CYS A 49 -3.32 8.30 -6.80
CA CYS A 49 -4.13 9.38 -6.28
C CYS A 49 -3.97 10.60 -7.19
N PRO A 50 -5.05 11.26 -7.64
CA PRO A 50 -4.96 12.47 -8.46
C PRO A 50 -4.15 13.60 -7.80
N GLU A 51 -4.26 13.72 -6.48
CA GLU A 51 -3.61 14.78 -5.69
C GLU A 51 -2.16 14.41 -5.31
N HIS A 52 -1.93 13.14 -4.96
CA HIS A 52 -0.68 12.74 -4.32
C HIS A 52 0.22 11.84 -5.18
N GLY A 53 -0.22 11.43 -6.37
CA GLY A 53 0.55 10.63 -7.32
C GLY A 53 0.45 9.10 -7.10
N TRP A 54 1.43 8.36 -7.62
CA TRP A 54 1.44 6.89 -7.55
C TRP A 54 1.95 6.37 -6.20
N PHE A 55 1.34 5.27 -5.77
CA PHE A 55 1.72 4.49 -4.59
C PHE A 55 1.73 3.01 -4.91
N GLN A 56 2.56 2.25 -4.20
CA GLN A 56 2.54 0.79 -4.27
C GLN A 56 2.84 0.12 -2.93
N ALA A 57 2.41 -1.12 -2.78
CA ALA A 57 2.66 -1.95 -1.61
C ALA A 57 2.82 -3.43 -1.99
N GLU A 58 3.70 -4.13 -1.30
CA GLU A 58 3.98 -5.55 -1.52
C GLU A 58 3.18 -6.43 -0.56
N VAL A 59 2.61 -7.51 -1.09
CA VAL A 59 1.83 -8.49 -0.32
C VAL A 59 2.23 -9.90 -0.71
N ILE A 60 2.32 -10.79 0.28
CA ILE A 60 2.54 -12.22 0.08
C ILE A 60 1.49 -12.99 0.89
N SER A 61 1.80 -13.31 2.15
CA SER A 61 0.93 -14.08 3.06
C SER A 61 0.42 -13.28 4.25
N ARG A 62 0.73 -11.98 4.30
CA ARG A 62 0.35 -11.03 5.35
C ARG A 62 0.09 -9.66 4.71
N PRO A 63 -0.67 -8.78 5.36
CA PRO A 63 -0.83 -7.40 4.91
C PRO A 63 0.53 -6.70 4.71
N PRO A 64 0.61 -5.70 3.81
CA PRO A 64 1.84 -4.96 3.56
C PRO A 64 2.31 -4.27 4.83
N ARG A 65 3.62 -4.14 5.00
CA ARG A 65 4.20 -3.35 6.08
C ARG A 65 4.21 -1.86 5.76
N GLU A 66 4.46 -1.53 4.51
CA GLU A 66 4.66 -0.15 4.09
C GLU A 66 3.98 0.08 2.75
N ILE A 67 3.58 1.33 2.54
CA ILE A 67 3.14 1.85 1.25
C ILE A 67 4.20 2.85 0.79
N PHE A 68 4.65 2.73 -0.45
CA PHE A 68 5.72 3.57 -1.01
C PHE A 68 5.15 4.53 -2.05
N PRO A 69 5.44 5.85 -1.97
CA PRO A 69 5.25 6.75 -3.10
C PRO A 69 6.25 6.39 -4.20
N VAL A 70 5.76 6.20 -5.43
CA VAL A 70 6.59 5.84 -6.58
C VAL A 70 6.39 6.78 -7.76
N ASP A 71 7.33 6.80 -8.70
CA ASP A 71 7.28 7.62 -9.91
C ASP A 71 6.25 7.11 -10.95
N ARG A 72 6.07 5.80 -11.01
CA ARG A 72 5.12 5.07 -11.86
C ARG A 72 4.77 3.71 -11.23
N PRO A 73 3.74 2.99 -11.70
CA PRO A 73 3.47 1.63 -11.23
C PRO A 73 4.71 0.76 -11.34
N PHE A 74 5.07 0.07 -10.25
CA PHE A 74 6.21 -0.85 -10.21
C PHE A 74 7.55 -0.15 -10.52
N GLY A 75 7.59 1.16 -10.27
CA GLY A 75 8.74 2.02 -10.48
C GLY A 75 9.60 2.16 -9.23
N ALA A 76 10.40 3.22 -9.20
CA ALA A 76 11.26 3.52 -8.07
C ALA A 76 10.52 4.38 -7.04
N THR A 77 10.86 4.20 -5.76
CA THR A 77 10.41 5.09 -4.69
C THR A 77 10.84 6.51 -5.01
N ARG A 78 9.90 7.45 -4.91
CA ARG A 78 10.17 8.88 -5.11
C ARG A 78 10.04 9.62 -3.80
N ARG A 79 10.64 10.81 -3.78
CA ARG A 79 10.42 11.77 -2.71
C ARG A 79 8.99 12.33 -2.78
N LEU A 80 8.30 12.33 -1.64
CA LEU A 80 7.05 13.05 -1.44
C LEU A 80 7.24 14.02 -0.28
N VAL A 81 6.81 15.27 -0.43
CA VAL A 81 6.91 16.27 0.64
C VAL A 81 5.50 16.53 1.18
N ILE A 82 5.30 16.32 2.48
CA ILE A 82 4.03 16.55 3.20
C ILE A 82 4.35 17.47 4.36
N ASP A 83 3.69 18.62 4.43
CA ASP A 83 3.89 19.62 5.49
C ASP A 83 5.39 19.97 5.70
N GLY A 84 6.14 20.05 4.60
CA GLY A 84 7.58 20.35 4.60
C GLY A 84 8.49 19.18 5.02
N GLN A 85 7.93 18.00 5.32
CA GLN A 85 8.68 16.80 5.67
C GLN A 85 8.81 15.87 4.46
N GLU A 86 10.01 15.30 4.28
CA GLU A 86 10.24 14.30 3.25
C GLU A 86 9.75 12.92 3.72
N VAL A 87 8.91 12.30 2.92
CA VAL A 87 8.32 10.99 3.16
C VAL A 87 8.67 10.05 2.01
N PHE A 88 9.26 8.92 2.36
CA PHE A 88 9.67 7.86 1.41
C PHE A 88 8.89 6.56 1.59
N ALA A 89 8.19 6.41 2.71
CA ALA A 89 7.35 5.24 3.02
C ALA A 89 6.32 5.62 4.07
N PHE A 90 5.19 4.92 4.04
CA PHE A 90 4.13 5.05 5.03
C PHE A 90 3.95 3.71 5.73
N PRO A 91 4.22 3.60 7.04
CA PRO A 91 3.97 2.37 7.77
C PRO A 91 2.47 2.11 7.83
N THR A 92 2.07 0.86 7.64
CA THR A 92 0.68 0.43 7.80
C THR A 92 0.36 0.11 9.25
N VAL A 93 -0.93 0.03 9.57
CA VAL A 93 -1.40 -0.50 10.87
C VAL A 93 -0.79 -1.87 11.14
N TRP A 94 -0.67 -2.74 10.13
CA TRP A 94 -0.02 -4.04 10.28
C TRP A 94 1.43 -3.91 10.73
N ASN A 95 2.20 -2.98 10.17
CA ASN A 95 3.60 -2.80 10.56
C ASN A 95 3.77 -2.41 12.02
N ASN A 96 2.83 -1.64 12.57
CA ASN A 96 2.98 -1.09 13.92
C ASN A 96 2.39 -2.00 15.01
N LEU A 97 1.69 -3.08 14.63
CA LEU A 97 1.26 -4.08 15.61
C LEU A 97 2.46 -4.68 16.37
N PRO A 98 2.33 -4.86 17.70
CA PRO A 98 3.30 -5.61 18.49
C PRO A 98 3.53 -7.01 17.92
N LEU A 99 4.77 -7.50 17.99
CA LEU A 99 5.13 -8.81 17.46
C LEU A 99 4.29 -9.95 18.03
N ALA A 100 3.91 -9.86 19.31
CA ALA A 100 3.02 -10.81 19.96
C ALA A 100 1.65 -10.89 19.26
N GLU A 101 1.06 -9.75 18.87
CA GLU A 101 -0.22 -9.69 18.16
C GLU A 101 -0.09 -10.21 16.72
N LYS A 102 0.99 -9.86 16.02
CA LYS A 102 1.29 -10.39 14.67
C LYS A 102 1.42 -11.92 14.65
N ARG A 103 1.88 -12.53 15.76
CA ARG A 103 2.05 -13.99 15.87
C ARG A 103 0.75 -14.73 16.22
N LYS A 104 -0.18 -14.07 16.91
CA LYS A 104 -1.46 -14.68 17.33
C LYS A 104 -2.42 -14.93 16.17
N ARG A 105 -2.26 -14.23 15.05
CA ARG A 105 -3.18 -14.29 13.90
C ARG A 105 -2.41 -14.40 12.58
N SER A 106 -2.93 -15.19 11.66
CA SER A 106 -2.65 -15.05 10.23
C SER A 106 -3.85 -14.31 9.62
N PRO A 107 -3.89 -12.97 9.68
CA PRO A 107 -5.00 -12.21 9.12
C PRO A 107 -5.07 -12.42 7.61
N ASP A 108 -6.26 -12.20 7.04
CA ASP A 108 -6.42 -12.07 5.60
C ASP A 108 -5.41 -11.03 5.07
N PRO A 109 -4.53 -11.39 4.12
CA PRO A 109 -3.57 -10.45 3.54
C PRO A 109 -4.23 -9.23 2.90
N LEU A 110 -5.51 -9.32 2.51
CA LEU A 110 -6.27 -8.23 1.88
C LEU A 110 -7.25 -7.52 2.84
N ASP A 111 -7.12 -7.73 4.15
CA ASP A 111 -7.92 -6.98 5.14
C ASP A 111 -7.56 -5.49 5.10
N ALA A 112 -8.48 -4.68 4.57
CA ALA A 112 -8.29 -3.25 4.39
C ALA A 112 -7.95 -2.50 5.69
N ALA A 113 -8.38 -2.99 6.85
CA ALA A 113 -8.05 -2.36 8.13
C ALA A 113 -6.55 -2.37 8.42
N TYR A 114 -5.85 -3.42 7.97
CA TYR A 114 -4.41 -3.59 8.13
C TYR A 114 -3.58 -2.90 7.05
N TRP A 115 -4.19 -2.53 5.92
CA TRP A 115 -3.55 -1.76 4.84
C TRP A 115 -3.52 -0.26 5.08
N ARG A 116 -4.37 0.27 5.99
CA ARG A 116 -4.38 1.71 6.28
C ARG A 116 -2.99 2.16 6.69
N ALA A 117 -2.50 3.22 6.07
CA ALA A 117 -1.34 3.94 6.56
C ALA A 117 -1.69 4.57 7.90
N GLU A 118 -0.75 4.55 8.83
CA GLU A 118 -0.84 5.47 9.96
C GLU A 118 -0.47 6.88 9.47
N PRO A 119 -1.14 7.93 9.99
CA PRO A 119 -0.78 9.30 9.65
C PRO A 119 0.70 9.54 9.95
N PRO A 120 1.43 10.25 9.09
CA PRO A 120 2.77 10.70 9.44
C PRO A 120 2.69 11.46 10.76
N THR A 121 3.47 11.04 11.76
CA THR A 121 3.56 11.73 13.04
C THR A 121 3.89 13.21 12.81
N GLY A 122 2.92 14.10 13.07
CA GLY A 122 3.03 15.54 12.81
C GLY A 122 1.88 16.14 12.00
N VAL A 123 1.07 15.32 11.30
CA VAL A 123 -0.12 15.80 10.58
C VAL A 123 -1.30 15.83 11.54
N ALA A 124 -1.64 17.01 12.07
CA ALA A 124 -2.95 17.21 12.67
C ALA A 124 -4.00 16.89 11.59
N MET A 125 -4.82 15.87 11.80
CA MET A 125 -6.01 15.66 10.98
C MET A 125 -6.86 16.94 11.05
N GLY A 126 -6.76 17.79 10.03
CA GLY A 126 -7.65 18.92 9.86
C GLY A 126 -9.06 18.39 9.77
N ASN A 127 -9.83 18.58 10.85
CA ASN A 127 -11.26 18.26 10.88
C ASN A 127 -11.93 18.93 9.68
N GLY A 128 -12.42 18.13 8.73
CA GLY A 128 -13.29 18.58 7.66
C GLY A 128 -14.61 19.09 8.24
N VAL A 129 -14.61 20.33 8.72
CA VAL A 129 -15.82 21.13 8.92
C VAL A 129 -15.94 22.06 7.72
N GLY A 130 -16.84 21.70 6.82
CA GLY A 130 -17.24 22.52 5.69
C GLY A 130 -18.69 22.25 5.32
N ARG A 131 -19.61 22.55 6.24
CA ARG A 131 -20.99 22.85 5.84
C ARG A 131 -21.00 24.20 5.13
N ARG A 132 -21.45 24.23 3.88
CA ARG A 132 -22.22 25.33 3.30
C ARG A 132 -23.39 24.72 2.55
#